data_AF-A0A967Q9L2-F1
#
_entry.id   AF-A0A967Q9L2-F1
#
_cell.length_a   1.000
_cell.length_b   1.000
_cell.length_c   1.000
_cell.angle_alpha   90.00
_cell.angle_beta   90.00
_cell.angle_gamma   90.00
#
_symmetry.space_group_name_H-M   'P 1'
#
loop_
_entity.id
_entity.type
_entity.pdbx_description
1 polymer ?
#
loop_
_entity_poly.entity_id
_entity_poly.type
_entity_poly.pdbx_seq_one_letter_code
_entity_poly.pdbx_strand_id
1 'polypeptide(L)'
;MKLRLLCVGKLTAKFLRQGAEEFAGRAGRYLPLEVVELKEEKGGGKKPDPAFIRDREGERILSRIPPDAYVVALDEKGTGLTSEGLAAELEKHMVQGTSEVVFV
;
A
#
# COMPACT_ATOMS: atom_id res chain seq x y z
N MET A 1 -6.16 -13.50 7.36
CA MET A 1 -5.27 -12.51 6.71
C MET A 1 -6.08 -11.32 6.24
N LYS A 2 -5.65 -10.10 6.57
CA LYS A 2 -6.17 -8.83 6.06
C LYS A 2 -5.19 -8.24 5.04
N LEU A 3 -5.69 -7.53 4.04
CA LEU A 3 -4.88 -6.73 3.12
C LEU A 3 -4.99 -5.25 3.49
N ARG A 4 -3.87 -4.54 3.50
CA ARG A 4 -3.84 -3.08 3.59
C ARG A 4 -3.03 -2.52 2.44
N LEU A 5 -3.54 -1.48 1.80
CA LEU A 5 -2.83 -0.68 0.81
C LEU A 5 -2.58 0.70 1.40
N LEU A 6 -1.32 1.02 1.68
CA LEU A 6 -0.87 2.33 2.14
C LEU A 6 -0.42 3.15 0.92
N CYS A 7 -1.09 4.26 0.64
CA CYS A 7 -0.70 5.16 -0.45
C CYS A 7 -0.34 6.54 0.09
N VAL A 8 0.57 7.23 -0.61
CA VAL A 8 0.85 8.66 -0.34
C VAL A 8 0.08 9.52 -1.34
N GLY A 9 -0.58 10.56 -0.83
CA GLY A 9 -1.42 11.44 -1.61
C GLY A 9 -2.88 10.97 -1.69
N LYS A 10 -3.76 11.87 -2.15
CA LYS A 10 -5.18 11.57 -2.34
C LYS A 10 -5.49 11.33 -3.81
N LEU A 11 -6.27 10.30 -4.10
CA LEU A 11 -6.74 10.04 -5.46
C LEU A 11 -7.84 11.05 -5.83
N THR A 12 -7.48 12.10 -6.58
CA THR A 12 -8.39 13.23 -6.89
C THR A 12 -9.25 12.98 -8.13
N ALA A 13 -8.71 12.27 -9.13
CA ALA A 13 -9.41 11.98 -10.38
C ALA A 13 -10.62 11.07 -10.14
N LYS A 14 -11.82 11.58 -10.44
CA LYS A 14 -13.09 10.89 -10.14
C LYS A 14 -13.17 9.48 -10.75
N PHE A 15 -12.78 9.32 -12.01
CA PHE A 15 -12.87 8.02 -12.69
C PHE A 15 -11.91 6.99 -12.09
N LEU A 16 -10.69 7.40 -11.69
CA LEU A 16 -9.75 6.52 -11.00
C LEU A 16 -10.26 6.13 -9.63
N ARG A 17 -10.83 7.09 -8.87
CA ARG A 17 -11.41 6.81 -7.55
C ARG A 17 -12.55 5.79 -7.65
N GLN A 18 -13.46 5.98 -8.61
CA GLN A 18 -14.57 5.05 -8.84
C GLN A 18 -14.06 3.65 -9.23
N GLY A 19 -13.06 3.58 -10.12
CA GLY A 19 -12.45 2.31 -10.48
C GLY A 19 -11.78 1.61 -9.29
N ALA A 20 -11.02 2.36 -8.49
CA ALA A 20 -10.38 1.83 -7.28
C ALA A 20 -11.42 1.32 -6.26
N GLU A 21 -12.49 2.08 -6.01
CA GLU A 21 -13.60 1.66 -5.13
C GLU A 21 -14.29 0.40 -5.65
N GLU A 22 -14.52 0.28 -6.96
CA GLU A 22 -15.12 -0.90 -7.57
C GLU A 22 -14.26 -2.15 -7.36
N PHE A 23 -12.96 -2.07 -7.66
CA PHE A 23 -12.04 -3.20 -7.48
C PHE A 23 -11.79 -3.52 -6.01
N ALA A 24 -11.71 -2.51 -5.15
CA ALA A 24 -11.60 -2.71 -3.71
C ALA A 24 -12.84 -3.43 -3.15
N GLY A 25 -14.04 -3.05 -3.60
CA GLY A 25 -15.29 -3.71 -3.24
C GLY A 25 -15.37 -5.16 -3.74
N ARG A 26 -14.83 -5.46 -4.92
CA ARG A 26 -14.73 -6.83 -5.45
C ARG A 26 -13.74 -7.67 -4.63
N ALA A 27 -12.55 -7.14 -4.36
CA ALA A 27 -11.51 -7.81 -3.56
C ALA A 27 -11.97 -8.05 -2.11
N GLY A 28 -12.68 -7.07 -1.52
CA GLY A 28 -13.25 -7.11 -0.17
C GLY A 28 -14.22 -8.27 0.08
N ARG A 29 -14.78 -8.87 -0.98
CA ARG A 29 -15.64 -10.07 -0.88
C ARG A 29 -14.86 -11.35 -0.53
N TYR A 30 -13.54 -11.35 -0.78
CA TYR A 30 -12.67 -12.50 -0.56
C TYR A 30 -11.78 -12.30 0.67
N LEU A 31 -11.16 -11.13 0.77
CA LEU A 31 -10.28 -10.76 1.88
C LEU A 31 -10.61 -9.34 2.35
N PRO A 32 -10.64 -9.08 3.68
CA PRO A 32 -10.76 -7.71 4.16
C PRO A 32 -9.64 -6.85 3.59
N LEU A 33 -10.01 -5.81 2.83
CA LEU A 33 -9.10 -4.86 2.22
C LEU A 33 -9.35 -3.47 2.80
N GLU A 34 -8.28 -2.86 3.31
CA GLU A 34 -8.28 -1.47 3.75
C GLU A 34 -7.34 -0.65 2.86
N VAL A 35 -7.84 0.47 2.33
CA VAL A 35 -7.02 1.43 1.57
C VAL A 35 -6.85 2.68 2.44
N VAL A 36 -5.61 3.06 2.72
CA VAL A 36 -5.27 4.20 3.57
C VAL A 36 -4.45 5.20 2.77
N GLU A 37 -5.01 6.37 2.55
CA GLU A 37 -4.32 7.50 1.92
C GLU A 37 -3.63 8.37 2.98
N LEU A 38 -2.31 8.45 2.93
CA LEU A 38 -1.49 9.31 3.77
C LEU A 38 -1.30 10.67 3.12
N LYS A 39 -1.18 11.70 3.96
CA LYS A 39 -0.94 13.05 3.50
C LYS A 39 0.48 13.17 2.92
N GLU A 40 0.57 13.64 1.68
CA GLU A 40 1.82 14.04 1.03
C GLU A 40 2.56 15.12 1.85
N GLU A 41 3.89 15.08 1.86
CA GLU A 41 4.69 16.14 2.47
C GLU A 41 4.93 17.27 1.46
N LYS A 42 4.72 18.50 1.91
CA LYS A 42 5.08 19.69 1.13
C LYS A 42 6.50 20.05 1.53
N GLY A 43 7.42 20.03 0.56
CA GLY A 43 8.82 20.43 0.81
C GLY A 43 8.85 21.78 1.53
N GLY A 44 9.32 21.78 2.78
CA GLY A 44 9.02 22.78 3.81
C GLY A 44 9.60 24.20 3.61
N GLY A 45 9.66 24.72 2.39
CA GLY A 45 10.18 26.04 2.05
C GLY A 45 9.99 26.41 0.57
N LYS A 46 10.69 27.46 0.12
CA LYS A 46 10.65 27.96 -1.28
C LYS A 46 11.15 26.96 -2.32
N LYS A 47 11.95 25.97 -1.92
CA LYS A 47 12.40 24.87 -2.77
C LYS A 47 12.14 23.55 -2.04
N PRO A 48 11.43 22.60 -2.68
CA PRO A 48 11.25 21.28 -2.09
C PRO A 48 12.59 20.53 -2.05
N ASP A 49 12.92 19.99 -0.88
CA ASP A 49 14.02 19.05 -0.70
C ASP A 49 13.46 17.63 -0.79
N PRO A 50 13.81 16.86 -1.85
CA PRO A 50 13.32 15.49 -2.03
C PRO A 50 13.70 14.54 -0.89
N ALA A 51 14.87 14.71 -0.27
CA ALA A 51 15.30 13.86 0.84
C ALA A 51 14.42 14.09 2.06
N PHE A 52 14.16 15.37 2.40
CA PHE A 52 13.25 15.73 3.47
C PHE A 52 11.82 15.19 3.24
N ILE A 53 11.29 15.31 2.02
CA ILE A 53 9.96 14.80 1.68
C ILE A 53 9.91 13.28 1.88
N ARG A 54 10.87 12.55 1.29
CA ARG A 54 10.96 11.10 1.39
C ARG A 54 11.05 10.63 2.84
N ASP A 55 11.89 11.28 3.65
CA ASP A 55 12.10 10.86 5.03
C ASP A 55 10.83 11.10 5.87
N ARG A 56 10.14 12.23 5.66
CA ARG A 56 8.85 12.53 6.33
C ARG A 56 7.71 11.61 5.89
N GLU A 57 7.63 11.30 4.61
CA GLU A 57 6.63 10.36 4.10
C GLU A 57 6.93 8.94 4.59
N GLY A 58 8.21 8.54 4.61
CA GLY A 58 8.68 7.27 5.17
C GLY A 58 8.31 7.11 6.64
N GLU A 59 8.54 8.13 7.47
CA GLU A 59 8.11 8.15 8.88
C GLU A 59 6.59 7.91 9.02
N ARG A 60 5.78 8.56 8.17
CA ARG A 60 4.31 8.39 8.19
C ARG A 60 3.90 6.98 7.76
N ILE A 61 4.51 6.44 6.71
CA ILE A 61 4.26 5.09 6.24
C ILE A 61 4.58 4.09 7.35
N LEU A 62 5.79 4.15 7.91
CA LEU A 62 6.25 3.25 8.96
C LEU A 62 5.35 3.31 10.20
N SER A 63 4.83 4.48 10.57
CA SER A 63 3.90 4.63 11.70
C SER A 63 2.55 3.91 11.51
N ARG A 64 2.22 3.49 10.28
CA ARG A 64 0.96 2.83 9.91
C ARG A 64 1.11 1.35 9.65
N ILE A 65 2.34 0.84 9.67
CA ILE A 65 2.65 -0.58 9.49
C ILE A 65 2.65 -1.25 10.87
N PRO A 66 1.79 -2.27 11.10
CA PRO A 66 1.87 -3.09 12.31
C PRO A 66 3.20 -3.85 12.39
N PRO A 67 3.74 -4.09 13.60
CA PRO A 67 5.06 -4.72 13.78
C PRO A 67 5.15 -6.13 13.17
N ASP A 68 4.06 -6.90 13.18
CA ASP A 68 4.02 -8.29 12.69
C ASP A 68 3.44 -8.41 11.27
N ALA A 69 3.25 -7.30 10.57
CA ALA A 69 2.73 -7.33 9.21
C ALA A 69 3.80 -7.79 8.21
N TYR A 70 3.38 -8.56 7.20
CA TYR A 70 4.21 -8.80 6.04
C TYR A 70 4.12 -7.59 5.10
N VAL A 71 5.25 -6.93 4.86
CA VAL A 71 5.28 -5.68 4.09
C VAL A 71 5.79 -5.95 2.67
N VAL A 72 5.03 -5.49 1.68
CA VAL A 72 5.39 -5.52 0.26
C VAL A 72 5.53 -4.07 -0.22
N ALA A 73 6.76 -3.64 -0.47
CA ALA A 73 7.03 -2.34 -1.09
C ALA A 73 6.93 -2.46 -2.61
N LEU A 74 6.10 -1.62 -3.24
CA LEU A 74 5.94 -1.55 -4.69
C LEU A 74 7.06 -0.69 -5.28
N ASP A 75 8.01 -1.33 -5.95
CA ASP A 75 9.18 -0.68 -6.53
C ASP A 75 9.42 -1.17 -7.96
N GLU A 76 9.79 -0.25 -8.85
CA GLU A 76 10.08 -0.55 -10.27
C GLU A 76 11.27 -1.49 -10.46
N LYS A 77 12.18 -1.55 -9.47
CA LYS A 77 13.34 -2.46 -9.41
C LYS A 77 13.06 -3.69 -8.56
N GLY A 78 11.82 -3.86 -8.10
CA GLY A 78 11.39 -5.01 -7.33
C GLY A 78 11.30 -6.29 -8.16
N THR A 79 10.88 -7.37 -7.51
CA THR A 79 10.66 -8.66 -8.19
C THR A 79 9.36 -8.61 -8.99
N GLY A 80 9.45 -8.76 -10.31
CA GLY A 80 8.29 -8.90 -11.17
C GLY A 80 7.62 -10.26 -10.97
N LEU A 81 6.39 -10.26 -10.43
CA LEU A 81 5.57 -11.45 -10.31
C LEU A 81 4.53 -11.51 -11.43
N THR A 82 4.25 -12.71 -11.93
CA THR A 82 3.02 -12.93 -12.73
C THR A 82 1.80 -12.86 -11.81
N SER A 83 0.60 -12.77 -12.40
CA SER A 83 -0.65 -12.80 -11.64
C SER A 83 -0.77 -14.06 -10.77
N GLU A 84 -0.42 -15.23 -11.33
CA GLU A 84 -0.41 -16.51 -10.61
C GLU A 84 0.68 -16.52 -9.53
N GLY A 85 1.85 -15.92 -9.79
CA GLY A 85 2.93 -15.79 -8.82
C GLY A 85 2.52 -14.95 -7.61
N LEU A 86 1.85 -13.81 -7.83
CA LEU A 86 1.30 -12.99 -6.75
C LEU A 86 0.23 -13.74 -5.96
N ALA A 87 -0.65 -14.48 -6.64
CA ALA A 87 -1.68 -15.29 -5.98
C ALA A 87 -1.05 -16.38 -5.08
N ALA A 88 -0.02 -17.07 -5.57
CA ALA A 88 0.71 -18.09 -4.81
C ALA A 88 1.43 -17.50 -3.59
N GLU A 89 2.03 -16.31 -3.70
CA GLU A 89 2.66 -15.65 -2.56
C GLU A 89 1.62 -15.27 -1.49
N LEU A 90 0.47 -14.73 -1.90
CA LEU A 90 -0.63 -14.45 -0.97
C LEU A 90 -1.16 -15.73 -0.30
N GLU A 91 -1.34 -16.82 -1.05
CA GLU A 91 -1.78 -18.11 -0.50
C GLU A 91 -0.81 -18.65 0.56
N LYS A 92 0.50 -18.57 0.30
CA LYS A 92 1.54 -18.95 1.27
C LYS A 92 1.38 -18.18 2.59
N HIS A 93 1.15 -16.87 2.53
CA HIS A 93 0.93 -16.07 3.75
C HIS A 93 -0.37 -16.42 4.47
N MET A 94 -1.42 -16.80 3.74
CA MET A 94 -2.66 -17.30 4.32
C MET A 94 -2.45 -18.61 5.08
N VAL A 95 -1.70 -19.55 4.51
CA VAL A 95 -1.40 -20.85 5.15
C VAL A 95 -0.47 -20.70 6.35
N GLN A 96 0.50 -19.78 6.28
CA GLN A 96 1.44 -19.50 7.37
C GLN A 96 0.80 -18.75 8.56
N GLY A 97 -0.46 -18.34 8.45
CA GLY A 97 -1.15 -17.62 9.52
C GLY A 97 -0.76 -16.14 9.62
N THR A 98 -0.25 -15.54 8.54
CA THR A 98 0.04 -14.10 8.51
C THR A 98 -1.26 -13.31 8.75
N SER A 99 -1.26 -12.45 9.76
CA SER A 99 -2.45 -11.69 10.16
C SER A 99 -2.77 -10.60 9.15
N GLU A 100 -1.75 -9.89 8.66
CA GLU A 100 -1.88 -8.75 7.76
C GLU A 100 -0.74 -8.68 6.74
N VAL A 101 -1.10 -8.42 5.48
CA VAL A 101 -0.18 -8.07 4.40
C VAL A 101 -0.41 -6.59 4.06
N VAL A 102 0.68 -5.81 4.07
CA VAL A 102 0.65 -4.37 3.81
C VAL A 102 1.41 -4.08 2.53
N PHE A 103 0.71 -3.59 1.51
CA PHE A 103 1.30 -3.01 0.31
C PHE A 103 1.58 -1.53 0.55
N VAL A 104 2.77 -1.06 0.17
CA VAL A 104 3.22 0.33 0.26
C VAL A 104 3.65 0.81 -1.11
#